data_AF-A0A7W1QTY4-F1
#
_entry.id   AF-A0A7W1QTY4-F1
#
_cell.length_a   1.000
_cell.length_b   1.000
_cell.length_c   1.000
_cell.angle_alpha   90.00
_cell.angle_beta   90.00
_cell.angle_gamma   90.00
#
_symmetry.space_group_name_H-M   'P 1'
#
loop_
_entity.id
_entity.type
_entity.pdbx_description
1 polymer ?
#
loop_
_entity_poly.entity_id
_entity_poly.type
_entity_poly.pdbx_seq_one_letter_code
_entity_poly.pdbx_strand_id
1 'polypeptide(L)'
;MSGRTLLITSLFLLAACLTTGVATSTTTALARLRSFPTAQAQNPADIAAIEAYSKQMDAYVKRNSRGGRFFGDTANYEEANAPARWQEFRNKRALQRAEVYSAATAWTNPAGELLVADFSLSSPSGDWAQYNTYYYRSDGTLAKLHSELRTFMGDLVVIRDRLYDPNGKLLQEKTRYLDLQTRKPKKVKEGDFMDIPPEVYAKTSNLPFYALLKKRR
;
A
#
# COMPACT_ATOMS: atom_id res chain seq x y z
N MET A 1 -49.54 37.62 -27.17
CA MET A 1 -49.81 37.74 -28.61
C MET A 1 -49.05 36.66 -29.35
N SER A 2 -49.76 35.92 -30.20
CA SER A 2 -49.31 35.01 -31.27
C SER A 2 -48.23 33.97 -30.97
N GLY A 3 -48.69 32.72 -30.83
CA GLY A 3 -47.96 31.59 -31.39
C GLY A 3 -47.94 31.62 -32.92
N ARG A 4 -47.02 30.84 -33.51
CA ARG A 4 -47.17 30.26 -34.85
C ARG A 4 -46.38 28.96 -34.97
N THR A 5 -47.15 27.92 -35.24
CA THR A 5 -46.88 26.54 -35.63
C THR A 5 -46.36 26.45 -37.08
N LEU A 6 -45.87 25.24 -37.44
CA LEU A 6 -45.58 24.61 -38.76
C LEU A 6 -44.07 24.36 -38.99
N LEU A 7 -43.50 23.14 -38.93
CA LEU A 7 -43.85 21.81 -39.48
C LEU A 7 -43.69 21.76 -41.01
N ILE A 8 -42.97 20.72 -41.49
CA ILE A 8 -43.03 20.02 -42.80
C ILE A 8 -41.68 19.89 -43.55
N THR A 9 -41.05 18.73 -43.34
CA THR A 9 -40.48 17.75 -44.30
C THR A 9 -39.81 18.17 -45.61
N SER A 10 -38.64 17.57 -45.89
CA SER A 10 -38.26 16.87 -47.15
C SER A 10 -36.92 16.13 -46.93
N LEU A 11 -36.84 14.79 -46.91
CA LEU A 11 -36.93 13.76 -47.97
C LEU A 11 -35.59 13.53 -48.73
N PHE A 12 -34.97 12.38 -48.39
CA PHE A 12 -34.11 11.44 -49.14
C PHE A 12 -33.14 11.92 -50.24
N LEU A 13 -31.88 11.45 -50.16
CA LEU A 13 -31.30 10.62 -51.23
C LEU A 13 -30.16 9.71 -50.74
N LEU A 14 -30.24 8.44 -51.17
CA LEU A 14 -29.26 7.35 -51.04
C LEU A 14 -28.03 7.57 -51.95
N ALA A 15 -26.88 7.02 -51.53
CA ALA A 15 -25.88 6.24 -52.30
C ALA A 15 -24.47 6.50 -51.75
N ALA A 16 -23.48 5.60 -51.74
CA ALA A 16 -23.38 4.15 -51.82
C ALA A 16 -21.91 3.83 -51.42
N CYS A 17 -21.71 2.65 -50.85
CA CYS A 17 -20.46 1.93 -50.56
C CYS A 17 -19.12 2.51 -51.03
N LEU A 18 -18.15 2.60 -50.10
CA LEU A 18 -16.77 2.17 -50.35
C LEU A 18 -16.22 1.47 -49.09
N THR A 19 -16.17 0.15 -49.17
CA THR A 19 -15.54 -0.76 -48.22
C THR A 19 -14.03 -0.65 -48.32
N THR A 20 -13.36 -0.25 -47.24
CA THR A 20 -11.91 -0.44 -47.09
C THR A 20 -11.61 -1.13 -45.77
N GLY A 21 -11.12 -2.38 -45.90
CA GLY A 21 -10.15 -3.04 -45.05
C GLY A 21 -10.30 -2.94 -43.53
N VAL A 22 -11.00 -3.91 -42.96
CA VAL A 22 -10.83 -4.31 -41.55
C VAL A 22 -9.47 -4.99 -41.42
N ALA A 23 -8.45 -4.24 -41.02
CA ALA A 23 -7.24 -4.82 -40.42
C ALA A 23 -7.48 -4.98 -38.92
N THR A 24 -8.18 -6.05 -38.54
CA THR A 24 -8.26 -6.50 -37.15
C THR A 24 -6.88 -6.94 -36.70
N SER A 25 -6.15 -6.04 -36.05
CA SER A 25 -4.97 -6.34 -35.25
C SER A 25 -5.36 -7.10 -33.99
N THR A 26 -5.89 -8.32 -34.13
CA THR A 26 -6.12 -9.25 -33.01
C THR A 26 -4.81 -9.96 -32.69
N THR A 27 -3.86 -9.23 -32.10
CA THR A 27 -2.62 -9.83 -31.57
C THR A 27 -1.98 -8.99 -30.47
N THR A 28 -2.76 -8.44 -29.53
CA THR A 28 -2.15 -7.89 -28.29
C THR A 28 -3.03 -7.96 -27.03
N ALA A 29 -3.95 -8.92 -26.92
CA ALA A 29 -4.76 -9.08 -25.69
C ALA A 29 -4.20 -10.13 -24.71
N LEU A 30 -3.29 -11.01 -25.15
CA LEU A 30 -2.77 -12.13 -24.33
C LEU A 30 -1.37 -11.89 -23.74
N ALA A 31 -0.66 -10.83 -24.14
CA ALA A 31 0.65 -10.48 -23.58
C ALA A 31 0.57 -9.75 -22.21
N ARG A 32 -0.64 -9.61 -21.64
CA ARG A 32 -0.85 -9.08 -20.28
C ARG A 32 -1.02 -10.19 -19.23
N LEU A 33 -0.46 -11.37 -19.50
CA LEU A 33 -0.10 -12.29 -18.42
C LEU A 33 0.82 -11.53 -17.49
N ARG A 34 0.26 -11.20 -16.32
CA ARG A 34 0.87 -10.49 -15.20
C ARG A 34 2.22 -11.15 -14.91
N SER A 35 3.32 -10.57 -15.37
CA SER A 35 4.64 -11.05 -15.01
C SER A 35 4.86 -10.72 -13.54
N PHE A 36 4.56 -11.70 -12.69
CA PHE A 36 5.10 -11.73 -11.34
C PHE A 36 6.62 -11.90 -11.45
N PRO A 37 7.39 -11.37 -10.48
CA PRO A 37 8.83 -11.54 -10.47
C PRO A 37 9.17 -13.04 -10.56
N THR A 38 10.22 -13.38 -11.31
CA THR A 38 10.76 -14.74 -11.36
C THR A 38 11.18 -15.20 -9.95
N ALA A 39 11.24 -16.52 -9.70
CA ALA A 39 11.52 -17.06 -8.37
C ALA A 39 12.78 -16.48 -7.69
N GLN A 40 13.81 -16.12 -8.47
CA GLN A 40 15.03 -15.47 -7.96
C GLN A 40 14.82 -13.99 -7.58
N ALA A 41 13.92 -13.29 -8.27
CA ALA A 41 13.50 -11.93 -7.89
C ALA A 41 12.53 -11.92 -6.69
N GLN A 42 11.96 -13.08 -6.32
CA GLN A 42 11.05 -13.19 -5.18
C GLN A 42 11.76 -13.33 -3.82
N ASN A 43 13.05 -13.72 -3.83
CA ASN A 43 13.85 -13.92 -2.63
C ASN A 43 15.20 -13.18 -2.70
N PRO A 44 15.20 -11.83 -2.79
CA PRO A 44 16.43 -11.05 -2.83
C PRO A 44 17.18 -11.14 -1.50
N ALA A 45 18.51 -11.30 -1.56
CA ALA A 45 19.35 -11.46 -0.37
C ALA A 45 20.34 -10.30 -0.15
N ASP A 46 20.77 -9.61 -1.20
CA ASP A 46 21.64 -8.43 -1.10
C ASP A 46 20.85 -7.11 -1.15
N ILE A 47 21.49 -6.02 -0.71
CA ILE A 47 20.89 -4.69 -0.59
C ILE A 47 20.31 -4.19 -1.93
N ALA A 48 21.06 -4.33 -3.03
CA ALA A 48 20.63 -3.80 -4.33
C ALA A 48 19.43 -4.58 -4.89
N ALA A 49 19.44 -5.90 -4.73
CA ALA A 49 18.32 -6.76 -5.10
C ALA A 49 17.07 -6.46 -4.26
N ILE A 50 17.21 -6.21 -2.95
CA ILE A 50 16.10 -5.84 -2.06
C ILE A 50 15.50 -4.49 -2.49
N GLU A 51 16.33 -3.48 -2.77
CA GLU A 51 15.83 -2.17 -3.23
C GLU A 51 15.09 -2.28 -4.58
N ALA A 52 15.63 -3.05 -5.53
CA ALA A 52 14.97 -3.31 -6.80
C ALA A 52 13.63 -4.05 -6.62
N TYR A 53 13.62 -5.05 -5.75
CA TYR A 53 12.41 -5.80 -5.38
C TYR A 53 11.34 -4.88 -4.77
N SER A 54 11.69 -4.04 -3.79
CA SER A 54 10.74 -3.10 -3.18
C SER A 54 10.13 -2.14 -4.22
N LYS A 55 10.93 -1.63 -5.16
CA LYS A 55 10.41 -0.80 -6.27
C LYS A 55 9.43 -1.55 -7.17
N GLN A 56 9.68 -2.83 -7.43
CA GLN A 56 8.74 -3.67 -8.18
C GLN A 56 7.43 -3.86 -7.40
N MET A 57 7.50 -4.04 -6.09
CA MET A 57 6.33 -4.15 -5.22
C MET A 57 5.54 -2.84 -5.14
N ASP A 58 6.20 -1.68 -5.07
CA ASP A 58 5.53 -0.37 -5.14
C ASP A 58 4.77 -0.22 -6.46
N ALA A 59 5.42 -0.59 -7.57
CA ALA A 59 4.79 -0.56 -8.89
C ALA A 59 3.62 -1.56 -8.97
N TYR A 60 3.73 -2.72 -8.33
CA TYR A 60 2.64 -3.69 -8.22
C TYR A 60 1.46 -3.13 -7.43
N VAL A 61 1.69 -2.56 -6.24
CA VAL A 61 0.66 -1.94 -5.40
C VAL A 61 -0.05 -0.83 -6.16
N LYS A 62 0.71 0.04 -6.84
CA LYS A 62 0.15 1.13 -7.65
C LYS A 62 -0.77 0.63 -8.76
N ARG A 63 -0.37 -0.41 -9.49
CA ARG A 63 -1.19 -1.04 -10.55
C ARG A 63 -2.41 -1.78 -9.99
N ASN A 64 -2.31 -2.29 -8.76
CA ASN A 64 -3.36 -3.06 -8.09
C ASN A 64 -3.95 -2.29 -6.89
N SER A 65 -4.13 -0.97 -7.03
CA SER A 65 -4.59 -0.10 -5.94
C SER A 65 -5.95 -0.46 -5.36
N ARG A 66 -6.78 -1.20 -6.12
CA ARG A 66 -8.08 -1.74 -5.68
C ARG A 66 -8.01 -3.16 -5.11
N GLY A 67 -6.86 -3.84 -5.23
CA GLY A 67 -6.65 -5.21 -4.77
C GLY A 67 -6.21 -5.33 -3.32
N GLY A 68 -6.03 -4.20 -2.61
CA GLY A 68 -5.66 -4.19 -1.20
C GLY A 68 -6.80 -4.69 -0.33
N ARG A 69 -6.48 -5.53 0.66
CA ARG A 69 -7.36 -5.95 1.74
C ARG A 69 -7.17 -5.02 2.92
N PHE A 70 -8.26 -4.58 3.56
CA PHE A 70 -8.22 -3.53 4.58
C PHE A 70 -8.44 -4.15 5.95
N PHE A 71 -7.56 -3.84 6.90
CA PHE A 71 -7.63 -4.33 8.26
C PHE A 71 -7.55 -3.16 9.23
N GLY A 72 -8.15 -3.31 10.40
CA GLY A 72 -8.06 -2.33 11.47
C GLY A 72 -8.27 -2.99 12.82
N ASP A 73 -7.58 -2.45 13.81
CA ASP A 73 -7.73 -2.82 15.22
C ASP A 73 -8.89 -2.04 15.83
N THR A 74 -9.93 -2.76 16.28
CA THR A 74 -11.10 -2.19 16.93
C THR A 74 -11.09 -2.38 18.45
N ALA A 75 -9.93 -2.65 19.05
CA ALA A 75 -9.80 -2.60 20.50
C ALA A 75 -10.13 -1.20 21.03
N ASN A 76 -10.73 -1.14 22.22
CA ASN A 76 -11.01 0.11 22.89
C ASN A 76 -9.69 0.66 23.48
N TYR A 77 -9.22 1.80 23.00
CA TYR A 77 -7.98 2.42 23.47
C TYR A 77 -8.10 3.03 24.87
N GLU A 78 -9.31 3.25 25.39
CA GLU A 78 -9.53 3.72 26.76
C GLU A 78 -9.33 2.62 27.81
N GLU A 79 -9.46 1.35 27.39
CA GLU A 79 -9.19 0.20 28.23
C GLU A 79 -7.68 -0.08 28.23
N ALA A 80 -7.02 0.33 29.32
CA ALA A 80 -5.61 0.03 29.52
C ALA A 80 -5.36 -1.49 29.35
N ASN A 81 -4.48 -1.85 28.42
CA ASN A 81 -4.12 -3.22 28.06
C ASN A 81 -5.20 -4.05 27.33
N ALA A 82 -6.21 -3.42 26.70
CA ALA A 82 -7.12 -4.16 25.83
C ALA A 82 -6.32 -4.88 24.72
N PRO A 83 -6.52 -6.19 24.53
CA PRO A 83 -5.82 -6.91 23.46
C PRO A 83 -6.31 -6.42 22.11
N ALA A 84 -5.39 -6.29 21.14
CA ALA A 84 -5.71 -5.88 19.78
C ALA A 84 -6.80 -6.79 19.18
N ARG A 85 -7.83 -6.18 18.58
CA ARG A 85 -8.97 -6.85 17.93
C ARG A 85 -8.99 -6.50 16.46
N TRP A 86 -8.10 -7.15 15.71
CA TRP A 86 -8.03 -6.95 14.27
C TRP A 86 -9.23 -7.56 13.56
N GLN A 87 -9.80 -6.81 12.61
CA GLN A 87 -10.83 -7.29 11.70
C GLN A 87 -10.57 -6.84 10.26
N GLU A 88 -11.14 -7.55 9.29
CA GLU A 88 -11.10 -7.19 7.87
C GLU A 88 -12.31 -6.32 7.51
N PHE A 89 -12.06 -5.24 6.79
CA PHE A 89 -13.06 -4.31 6.30
C PHE A 89 -13.29 -4.51 4.80
N ARG A 90 -14.56 -4.43 4.39
CA ARG A 90 -14.97 -4.61 2.99
C ARG A 90 -14.26 -3.66 2.01
N ASN A 91 -13.96 -2.44 2.44
CA ASN A 91 -13.27 -1.44 1.64
C ASN A 91 -12.68 -0.33 2.52
N LYS A 92 -11.82 0.50 1.93
CA LYS A 92 -11.19 1.66 2.58
C LYS A 92 -12.18 2.60 3.28
N ARG A 93 -13.35 2.85 2.68
CA ARG A 93 -14.35 3.76 3.25
C ARG A 93 -14.97 3.18 4.53
N ALA A 94 -15.17 1.87 4.59
CA ALA A 94 -15.65 1.20 5.80
C ALA A 94 -14.62 1.27 6.93
N LEU A 95 -13.34 1.04 6.61
CA LEU A 95 -12.23 1.20 7.56
C LEU A 95 -12.14 2.63 8.10
N GLN A 96 -12.24 3.65 7.23
CA GLN A 96 -12.19 5.05 7.65
C GLN A 96 -13.32 5.45 8.60
N ARG A 97 -14.54 4.95 8.37
CA ARG A 97 -15.69 5.21 9.26
C ARG A 97 -15.59 4.52 10.63
N ALA A 98 -14.71 3.53 10.76
CA ALA A 98 -14.51 2.85 12.03
C ALA A 98 -13.59 3.62 12.98
N GLU A 99 -12.96 4.71 12.50
CA GLU A 99 -12.15 5.64 13.31
C GLU A 99 -11.09 4.93 14.16
N VAL A 100 -10.48 3.89 13.59
CA VAL A 100 -9.43 3.11 14.25
C VAL A 100 -8.09 3.83 14.20
N TYR A 101 -7.31 3.70 15.26
CA TYR A 101 -5.97 4.29 15.36
C TYR A 101 -4.86 3.41 14.78
N SER A 102 -5.14 2.12 14.59
CA SER A 102 -4.23 1.17 13.94
C SER A 102 -4.94 0.50 12.79
N ALA A 103 -4.42 0.71 11.58
CA ALA A 103 -4.95 0.18 10.35
C ALA A 103 -3.84 -0.41 9.49
N ALA A 104 -4.20 -1.36 8.63
CA ALA A 104 -3.29 -1.92 7.64
C ALA A 104 -4.00 -2.19 6.31
N THR A 105 -3.28 -2.03 5.20
CA THR A 105 -3.68 -2.53 3.89
C THR A 105 -2.69 -3.61 3.45
N ALA A 106 -3.20 -4.77 3.02
CA ALA A 106 -2.37 -5.90 2.62
C ALA A 106 -2.59 -6.23 1.14
N TRP A 107 -1.50 -6.48 0.41
CA TRP A 107 -1.54 -6.93 -0.98
C TRP A 107 -0.89 -8.30 -1.11
N THR A 108 -1.61 -9.23 -1.75
CA THR A 108 -1.14 -10.59 -1.98
C THR A 108 -0.91 -10.85 -3.45
N ASN A 109 -0.05 -11.81 -3.77
CA ASN A 109 0.02 -12.36 -5.12
C ASN A 109 -1.22 -13.24 -5.43
N PRO A 110 -1.36 -13.79 -6.66
CA PRO A 110 -2.50 -14.62 -7.05
C PRO A 110 -2.56 -15.95 -6.30
N ALA A 111 -1.41 -16.46 -5.83
CA ALA A 111 -1.33 -17.64 -4.98
C ALA A 111 -1.80 -17.34 -3.53
N GLY A 112 -2.02 -16.07 -3.18
CA GLY A 112 -2.46 -15.64 -1.86
C GLY A 112 -1.31 -15.33 -0.88
N GLU A 113 -0.06 -15.37 -1.33
CA GLU A 113 1.10 -15.01 -0.51
C GLU A 113 1.14 -13.49 -0.31
N LEU A 114 1.39 -13.06 0.92
CA LEU A 114 1.48 -11.63 1.26
C LEU A 114 2.78 -11.04 0.70
N LEU A 115 2.66 -9.97 -0.09
CA LEU A 115 3.79 -9.25 -0.68
C LEU A 115 4.09 -7.94 0.05
N VAL A 116 3.04 -7.18 0.36
CA VAL A 116 3.16 -5.86 0.99
C VAL A 116 2.11 -5.71 2.07
N ALA A 117 2.51 -5.20 3.24
CA ALA A 117 1.60 -4.69 4.25
C ALA A 117 1.94 -3.23 4.55
N ASP A 118 0.96 -2.34 4.41
CA ASP A 118 1.11 -0.92 4.67
C ASP A 118 0.26 -0.53 5.88
N PHE A 119 0.91 -0.12 6.97
CA PHE A 119 0.28 0.25 8.21
C PHE A 119 0.13 1.77 8.32
N SER A 120 -0.98 2.19 8.91
CA SER A 120 -1.21 3.56 9.38
C SER A 120 -1.53 3.46 10.86
N LEU A 121 -0.66 4.02 11.68
CA LEU A 121 -0.74 4.07 13.14
C LEU A 121 -0.83 5.53 13.58
N SER A 122 -1.58 5.84 14.61
CA SER A 122 -1.66 7.20 15.16
C SER A 122 -1.99 7.19 16.65
N SER A 123 -1.61 8.24 17.37
CA SER A 123 -2.11 8.45 18.73
C SER A 123 -3.58 8.86 18.74
N PRO A 124 -4.34 8.50 19.80
CA PRO A 124 -5.67 9.05 20.03
C PRO A 124 -5.72 10.58 20.08
N SER A 125 -4.68 11.23 20.62
CA SER A 125 -4.55 12.69 20.67
C SER A 125 -4.23 13.33 19.30
N GLY A 126 -3.79 12.54 18.32
CA GLY A 126 -3.32 13.05 17.02
C GLY A 126 -1.92 13.68 17.03
N ASP A 127 -1.17 13.61 18.13
CA ASP A 127 0.18 14.20 18.24
C ASP A 127 1.23 13.53 17.36
N TRP A 128 1.00 12.27 16.99
CA TRP A 128 1.83 11.54 16.05
C TRP A 128 1.03 10.61 15.13
N ALA A 129 1.62 10.36 13.96
CA ALA A 129 1.21 9.31 13.04
C ALA A 129 2.45 8.59 12.51
N GLN A 130 2.38 7.26 12.41
CA GLN A 130 3.44 6.43 11.86
C GLN A 130 2.91 5.58 10.71
N TYR A 131 3.62 5.61 9.59
CA TYR A 131 3.32 4.81 8.40
C TYR A 131 4.42 3.79 8.19
N ASN A 132 4.08 2.50 8.19
CA ASN A 132 5.05 1.42 8.07
C ASN A 132 4.69 0.51 6.89
N THR A 133 5.53 0.49 5.86
CA THR A 133 5.40 -0.40 4.71
C THR A 133 6.40 -1.55 4.81
N TYR A 134 5.87 -2.76 4.92
CA TYR A 134 6.61 -4.02 4.99
C TYR A 134 6.58 -4.70 3.64
N TYR A 135 7.74 -5.14 3.15
CA TYR A 135 7.91 -5.86 1.90
C TYR A 135 8.38 -7.28 2.22
N TYR A 136 7.58 -8.28 1.87
CA TYR A 136 7.81 -9.68 2.21
C TYR A 136 8.22 -10.50 0.99
N ARG A 137 9.24 -11.32 1.16
CA ARG A 137 9.63 -12.36 0.20
C ARG A 137 8.53 -13.42 0.05
N SER A 138 8.63 -14.27 -0.99
CA SER A 138 7.66 -15.36 -1.19
C SER A 138 7.67 -16.40 -0.07
N ASP A 139 8.80 -16.59 0.60
CA ASP A 139 8.90 -17.44 1.81
C ASP A 139 8.26 -16.81 3.06
N GLY A 140 7.75 -15.57 2.95
CA GLY A 140 7.11 -14.84 4.03
C GLY A 140 8.07 -14.14 4.98
N THR A 141 9.38 -14.09 4.70
CA THR A 141 10.36 -13.32 5.47
C THR A 141 10.40 -11.86 5.02
N LEU A 142 10.72 -10.95 5.95
CA LEU A 142 10.80 -9.52 5.68
C LEU A 142 12.06 -9.20 4.86
N ALA A 143 11.89 -8.55 3.71
CA ALA A 143 13.01 -8.02 2.91
C ALA A 143 13.33 -6.57 3.28
N LYS A 144 12.29 -5.74 3.43
CA LYS A 144 12.41 -4.31 3.74
C LYS A 144 11.28 -3.84 4.65
N LEU A 145 11.62 -2.95 5.58
CA LEU A 145 10.69 -2.09 6.29
C LEU A 145 11.01 -0.63 5.95
N HIS A 146 10.04 0.07 5.36
CA HIS A 146 10.04 1.52 5.23
C HIS A 146 9.12 2.12 6.30
N SER A 147 9.60 3.05 7.10
CA SER A 147 8.84 3.69 8.17
C SER A 147 8.94 5.20 8.07
N GLU A 148 7.81 5.88 8.22
CA GLU A 148 7.71 7.34 8.33
C GLU A 148 6.93 7.68 9.59
N LEU A 149 7.61 8.17 10.63
CA LEU A 149 7.00 8.79 11.80
C LEU A 149 6.84 10.28 11.53
N ARG A 150 5.66 10.83 11.80
CA ARG A 150 5.38 12.27 11.84
C ARG A 150 4.94 12.62 13.25
N THR A 151 5.56 13.62 13.85
CA THR A 151 5.23 14.04 15.21
C THR A 151 5.36 15.55 15.38
N PHE A 152 4.43 16.15 16.12
CA PHE A 152 4.54 17.55 16.54
C PHE A 152 5.62 17.77 17.58
N MET A 153 6.05 16.72 18.30
CA MET A 153 7.16 16.84 19.23
C MET A 153 8.48 17.00 18.46
N GLY A 154 9.03 18.21 18.54
CA GLY A 154 10.21 18.59 17.76
C GLY A 154 9.90 18.88 16.28
N ASP A 155 8.63 18.99 15.89
CA ASP A 155 8.15 19.27 14.51
C ASP A 155 8.93 18.47 13.45
N LEU A 156 8.79 17.14 13.49
CA LEU A 156 9.71 16.22 12.84
C LEU A 156 8.99 15.16 12.00
N VAL A 157 9.64 14.79 10.89
CA VAL A 157 9.44 13.52 10.19
C VAL A 157 10.69 12.68 10.33
N VAL A 158 10.54 11.45 10.81
CA VAL A 158 11.62 10.47 10.86
C VAL A 158 11.35 9.37 9.84
N ILE A 159 12.24 9.26 8.86
CA ILE A 159 12.16 8.23 7.82
C ILE A 159 13.23 7.19 8.08
N ARG A 160 12.82 5.93 8.17
CA ARG A 160 13.72 4.77 8.33
C ARG A 160 13.52 3.77 7.20
N ASP A 161 14.62 3.35 6.61
CA ASP A 161 14.65 2.19 5.72
C ASP A 161 15.52 1.11 6.38
N ARG A 162 14.93 -0.03 6.71
CA ARG A 162 15.63 -1.21 7.23
C ARG A 162 15.54 -2.36 6.24
N LEU A 163 16.68 -2.93 5.87
CA LEU A 163 16.79 -4.03 4.91
C LEU A 163 17.33 -5.25 5.63
N TYR A 164 16.74 -6.41 5.38
CA TYR A 164 17.05 -7.65 6.09
C TYR A 164 17.43 -8.74 5.10
N ASP A 165 18.27 -9.68 5.51
CA ASP A 165 18.54 -10.91 4.74
C ASP A 165 17.38 -11.92 4.89
N PRO A 166 17.41 -13.07 4.18
CA PRO A 166 16.37 -14.11 4.31
C PRO A 166 16.29 -14.75 5.70
N ASN A 167 17.33 -14.65 6.53
CA ASN A 167 17.32 -15.16 7.91
C ASN A 167 16.75 -14.13 8.91
N GLY A 168 16.39 -12.94 8.44
CA GLY A 168 15.90 -11.83 9.28
C GLY A 168 17.01 -10.99 9.91
N LYS A 169 18.28 -11.17 9.52
CA LYS A 169 19.40 -10.34 9.98
C LYS A 169 19.33 -8.97 9.30
N LEU A 170 19.46 -7.89 10.07
CA LEU A 170 19.56 -6.54 9.54
C LEU A 170 20.87 -6.37 8.73
N LEU A 171 20.73 -6.01 7.45
CA LEU A 171 21.84 -5.72 6.55
C LEU A 171 22.18 -4.22 6.51
N GLN A 172 21.15 -3.38 6.57
CA GLN A 172 21.29 -1.94 6.50
C GLN A 172 20.14 -1.22 7.18
N GLU A 173 20.46 -0.12 7.86
CA GLU A 173 19.49 0.86 8.33
C GLU A 173 19.92 2.25 7.84
N LYS A 174 18.97 3.00 7.27
CA LYS A 174 19.13 4.41 6.90
C LYS A 174 18.06 5.21 7.63
N THR A 175 18.48 6.23 8.38
CA THR A 175 17.57 7.15 9.06
C THR A 175 17.76 8.56 8.53
N ARG A 176 16.66 9.27 8.29
CA ARG A 176 16.63 10.67 7.88
C ARG A 176 15.63 11.44 8.72
N TYR A 177 16.01 12.67 9.06
CA TYR A 177 15.22 13.59 9.84
C TYR A 177 14.86 14.78 8.99
N LEU A 178 13.57 15.07 8.86
CA LEU A 178 13.05 16.21 8.10
C LEU A 178 12.19 17.08 9.00
N ASP A 179 12.18 18.38 8.74
CA ASP A 179 11.21 19.28 9.34
C ASP A 179 9.78 18.93 8.87
N LEU A 180 8.83 18.91 9.81
CA LEU A 180 7.46 18.46 9.53
C LEU A 180 6.74 19.30 8.48
N GLN A 181 6.94 20.61 8.52
CA GLN A 181 6.26 21.56 7.63
C GLN A 181 6.97 21.65 6.28
N THR A 182 8.29 21.89 6.31
CA THR A 182 9.05 22.20 5.10
C THR A 182 9.60 20.97 4.38
N ARG A 183 9.60 19.80 5.03
CA ARG A 183 10.21 18.54 4.55
C ARG A 183 11.71 18.65 4.24
N LYS A 184 12.37 19.71 4.67
CA LYS A 184 13.82 19.90 4.52
C LYS A 184 14.57 19.09 5.57
N PRO A 185 15.81 18.63 5.30
CA PRO A 185 16.64 17.97 6.31
C PRO A 185 16.77 18.82 7.57
N LYS A 186 16.52 18.20 8.73
CA LYS A 186 16.59 18.83 10.05
C LYS A 186 17.63 18.09 10.88
N LYS A 187 18.53 18.84 11.52
CA LYS A 187 19.47 18.25 12.49
C LYS A 187 18.71 18.02 13.79
N VAL A 188 18.88 16.84 14.38
CA VAL A 188 18.31 16.48 15.67
C VAL A 188 19.42 16.14 16.64
N LYS A 189 19.24 16.49 17.90
CA LYS A 189 20.06 16.12 19.03
C LYS A 189 19.29 15.12 19.89
N GLU A 190 20.02 14.39 20.72
CA GLU A 190 19.41 13.53 21.73
C GLU A 190 18.53 14.38 22.67
N GLY A 191 17.30 13.92 22.89
CA GLY A 191 16.29 14.64 23.69
C GLY A 191 15.43 15.64 22.92
N ASP A 192 15.70 15.93 21.64
CA ASP A 192 14.89 16.87 20.85
C ASP A 192 13.46 16.35 20.59
N PHE A 193 13.26 15.03 20.62
CA PHE A 193 11.96 14.38 20.50
C PHE A 193 11.96 12.99 21.15
N MET A 194 10.78 12.49 21.51
CA MET A 194 10.60 11.09 21.89
C MET A 194 10.45 10.25 20.62
N ASP A 195 11.36 9.32 20.42
CA ASP A 195 11.29 8.42 19.29
C ASP A 195 10.28 7.30 19.52
N ILE A 196 9.56 6.95 18.45
CA ILE A 196 8.66 5.80 18.39
C ILE A 196 9.22 4.86 17.32
N PRO A 197 10.02 3.85 17.70
CA PRO A 197 10.58 2.92 16.73
C PRO A 197 9.43 2.09 16.11
N PRO A 198 9.50 1.78 14.80
CA PRO A 198 8.50 0.90 14.20
C PRO A 198 8.67 -0.52 14.73
N GLU A 199 7.54 -1.20 14.97
CA GLU A 199 7.54 -2.63 15.25
C GLU A 199 8.10 -3.42 14.05
N VAL A 200 8.76 -4.55 14.30
CA VAL A 200 9.37 -5.35 13.23
C VAL A 200 8.69 -6.71 13.15
N TYR A 201 7.81 -6.87 12.16
CA TYR A 201 7.25 -8.17 11.81
C TYR A 201 8.17 -8.90 10.83
N ALA A 202 9.17 -9.60 11.36
CA ALA A 202 10.18 -10.31 10.55
C ALA A 202 9.60 -11.41 9.65
N LYS A 203 8.40 -11.93 9.99
CA LYS A 203 7.65 -12.91 9.21
C LYS A 203 6.22 -12.47 9.04
N THR A 204 5.61 -12.82 7.91
CA THR A 204 4.16 -12.58 7.66
C THR A 204 3.29 -13.21 8.75
N SER A 205 3.71 -14.36 9.31
CA SER A 205 3.03 -15.04 10.41
C SER A 205 2.94 -14.23 11.71
N ASN A 206 3.81 -13.24 11.87
CA ASN A 206 3.88 -12.40 13.07
C ASN A 206 2.99 -11.16 12.94
N LEU A 207 2.37 -10.93 11.78
CA LEU A 207 1.43 -9.83 11.62
C LEU A 207 0.19 -10.05 12.51
N PRO A 208 -0.33 -9.00 13.15
CA PRO A 208 -1.42 -9.14 14.10
C PRO A 208 -2.75 -9.55 13.44
N PHE A 209 -2.87 -9.39 12.11
CA PHE A 209 -4.01 -9.84 11.32
C PHE A 209 -3.72 -11.10 10.48
N TYR A 210 -2.60 -11.80 10.71
CA TYR A 210 -2.20 -12.95 9.86
C TYR A 210 -3.28 -14.04 9.76
N ALA A 211 -3.98 -14.34 10.87
CA ALA A 211 -5.06 -15.32 10.89
C ALA A 211 -6.22 -14.95 9.95
N LEU A 212 -6.46 -13.66 9.72
CA LEU A 212 -7.49 -13.17 8.79
C LEU A 212 -7.06 -13.31 7.33
N LEU A 213 -5.76 -13.33 7.04
CA LEU A 213 -5.27 -13.52 5.68
C LEU A 213 -5.69 -14.88 5.10
N LYS A 214 -5.77 -15.92 5.95
CA LYS A 214 -6.11 -17.30 5.58
C LYS A 214 -7.61 -17.57 5.45
N LYS A 215 -8.49 -16.69 5.95
CA LYS A 215 -9.95 -16.92 6.03
C LYS A 215 -10.72 -16.86 4.71
N ARG A 216 -10.04 -16.97 3.55
CA ARG A 216 -10.71 -17.11 2.26
C ARG A 216 -11.37 -18.50 2.19
N ARG A 217 -12.65 -18.57 2.56
CA ARG A 217 -13.58 -19.62 2.15
C ARG A 217 -14.50 -19.05 1.09
#